data_AF-X1R4N9-F1
#
_entry.id   AF-X1R4N9-F1
#
_cell.length_a   1.000
_cell.length_b   1.000
_cell.length_c   1.000
_cell.angle_alpha   90.00
_cell.angle_beta   90.00
_cell.angle_gamma   90.00
#
_symmetry.space_group_name_H-M   'P 1'
#
loop_
_entity.id
_entity.type
_entity.pdbx_description
1 polymer ?
#
loop_
_entity_poly.entity_id
_entity_poly.type
_entity_poly.pdbx_seq_one_letter_code
_entity_poly.pdbx_strand_id
1 'polypeptide(L)'
;GYYWEPTTALGMYDMTHVGEPAYSEAVWNDNHGCAYPAVQVNICVTASLRDRAPEVVAFLENYETTDALTLAALKYMGDNDTTAEEAAIWFLQEYETLWTQWVPSDIADKVKDALSGL
;
A
#
# COMPACT_ATOMS: atom_id res chain seq x y z
N GLY A 1 13.43 18.69 9.34
CA GLY A 1 13.57 17.23 9.51
C GLY A 1 13.08 16.56 8.24
N TYR A 2 13.43 15.30 8.00
CA TYR A 2 12.94 14.54 6.85
C TYR A 2 12.09 13.36 7.35
N TYR A 3 10.94 13.16 6.74
CA TYR A 3 10.06 12.02 6.98
C TYR A 3 9.21 11.76 5.74
N TRP A 4 8.62 10.56 5.61
CA TRP A 4 7.82 10.17 4.45
C TRP A 4 6.56 9.42 4.88
N GLU A 5 5.58 9.39 3.99
CA GLU A 5 4.34 8.63 4.11
C GLU A 5 4.27 7.54 3.03
N PRO A 6 3.62 6.39 3.32
CA PRO A 6 3.04 5.98 4.59
C PRO A 6 4.09 5.35 5.55
N THR A 7 4.02 5.66 6.84
CA THR A 7 4.88 5.06 7.90
C THR A 7 4.17 4.96 9.24
N THR A 8 4.65 4.10 10.15
CA THR A 8 3.99 3.82 11.44
C THR A 8 3.79 5.07 12.30
N ALA A 9 4.78 5.97 12.38
CA ALA A 9 4.64 7.18 13.19
C ALA A 9 3.49 8.09 12.68
N LEU A 10 3.31 8.19 11.36
CA LEU A 10 2.19 8.93 10.76
C LEU A 10 0.84 8.22 10.92
N GLY A 11 0.84 6.89 11.09
CA GLY A 11 -0.37 6.13 11.42
C GLY A 11 -0.79 6.26 12.89
N MET A 12 0.17 6.48 13.79
CA MET A 12 -0.07 6.56 15.24
C MET A 12 -0.38 7.98 15.73
N TYR A 13 0.23 9.00 15.13
CA TYR A 13 0.14 10.38 15.59
C TYR A 13 -0.40 11.30 14.50
N ASP A 14 -1.23 12.26 14.90
CA ASP A 14 -1.67 13.36 14.04
C ASP A 14 -0.53 14.36 13.81
N MET A 15 0.33 14.06 12.84
CA MET A 15 1.47 14.90 12.49
C MET A 15 1.08 15.88 11.38
N THR A 16 1.59 17.11 11.49
CA THR A 16 1.38 18.14 10.47
C THR A 16 2.56 18.21 9.51
N HIS A 17 2.29 18.14 8.21
CA HIS A 17 3.29 18.38 7.17
C HIS A 17 3.74 19.85 7.20
N VAL A 18 5.05 20.09 7.34
CA VAL A 18 5.66 21.41 7.21
C VAL A 18 6.02 21.60 5.74
N GLY A 19 5.11 22.21 4.98
CA GLY A 19 5.21 22.23 3.52
C GLY A 19 6.27 23.19 2.95
N GLU A 20 6.78 22.81 1.78
CA GLU A 20 7.56 23.65 0.86
C GLU A 20 6.69 24.15 -0.31
N PRO A 21 7.19 25.08 -1.17
CA PRO A 21 6.56 25.36 -2.45
C PRO A 21 6.36 24.08 -3.26
N ALA A 22 5.25 23.97 -4.01
CA ALA A 22 4.95 22.79 -4.80
C ALA A 22 6.10 22.41 -5.76
N TYR A 23 6.24 21.11 -6.03
CA TYR A 23 7.29 20.61 -6.93
C TYR A 23 7.29 21.36 -8.27
N SER A 24 8.48 21.78 -8.68
CA SER A 24 8.75 22.37 -9.99
C SER A 24 10.06 21.81 -10.49
N GLU A 25 10.06 21.16 -11.65
CA GLU A 25 11.26 20.58 -12.23
C GLU A 25 12.36 21.63 -12.45
N ALA A 26 12.00 22.85 -12.83
CA ALA A 26 12.93 23.96 -12.98
C ALA A 26 13.59 24.37 -11.65
N VAL A 27 12.80 24.54 -10.59
CA VAL A 27 13.32 24.91 -9.25
C VAL A 27 14.14 23.75 -8.67
N TRP A 28 13.65 22.52 -8.85
CA TRP A 28 14.33 21.31 -8.42
C TRP A 28 15.72 21.22 -9.03
N ASN A 29 15.86 21.40 -10.34
CA ASN A 29 17.15 21.29 -11.03
C ASN A 29 18.10 22.46 -10.77
N ASP A 30 17.58 23.64 -10.40
CA ASP A 30 18.41 24.81 -10.06
C ASP A 30 18.98 24.73 -8.64
N ASN A 31 18.12 24.50 -7.64
CA ASN A 31 18.53 24.64 -6.24
C ASN A 31 17.78 23.75 -5.22
N HIS A 32 16.89 22.86 -5.67
CA HIS A 32 16.06 21.99 -4.80
C HIS A 32 15.15 22.76 -3.81
N GLY A 33 14.81 24.02 -4.10
CA GLY A 33 13.99 24.90 -3.25
C GLY A 33 12.47 24.66 -3.35
N CYS A 34 12.03 23.46 -3.71
CA CYS A 34 10.64 23.06 -3.78
C CYS A 34 10.45 21.68 -3.16
N ALA A 35 9.19 21.29 -2.94
CA ALA A 35 8.82 19.97 -2.44
C ALA A 35 9.39 18.84 -3.31
N TYR A 36 9.61 17.68 -2.71
CA TYR A 36 9.94 16.46 -3.44
C TYR A 36 8.76 16.05 -4.35
N PRO A 37 9.03 15.50 -5.55
CA PRO A 37 7.97 14.92 -6.36
C PRO A 37 7.37 13.71 -5.66
N ALA A 38 6.07 13.46 -5.88
CA ALA A 38 5.42 12.24 -5.42
C ALA A 38 6.11 11.02 -6.04
N VAL A 39 6.40 10.02 -5.22
CA VAL A 39 7.10 8.80 -5.66
C VAL A 39 6.09 7.69 -5.90
N GLN A 40 6.19 7.04 -7.05
CA GLN A 40 5.39 5.83 -7.32
C GLN A 40 6.01 4.61 -6.63
N VAL A 41 5.22 3.92 -5.82
CA VAL A 41 5.57 2.63 -5.22
C VAL A 41 5.24 1.53 -6.22
N ASN A 42 6.26 1.03 -6.91
CA ASN A 42 6.09 0.08 -8.01
C ASN A 42 6.25 -1.37 -7.56
N ILE A 43 5.40 -2.26 -8.10
CA ILE A 43 5.60 -3.70 -8.00
C ILE A 43 6.55 -4.16 -9.10
N CYS A 44 7.67 -4.76 -8.69
CA CYS A 44 8.68 -5.28 -9.60
C CYS A 44 8.73 -6.80 -9.55
N VAL A 45 8.66 -7.45 -10.71
CA VAL A 45 8.77 -8.91 -10.83
C VAL A 45 9.94 -9.31 -11.73
N THR A 46 10.47 -10.52 -11.52
CA THR A 46 11.44 -11.10 -12.46
C THR A 46 10.77 -11.37 -13.81
N ALA A 47 11.51 -11.18 -14.91
CA ALA A 47 10.97 -11.35 -16.26
C ALA A 47 10.34 -12.74 -16.47
N SER A 48 10.97 -13.79 -15.95
CA SER A 48 10.49 -15.18 -16.06
C SER A 48 9.23 -15.48 -15.23
N LEU A 49 8.79 -14.58 -14.35
CA LEU A 49 7.55 -14.79 -13.59
C LEU A 49 6.31 -14.72 -14.50
N ARG A 50 6.35 -13.86 -15.53
CA ARG A 50 5.27 -13.74 -16.52
C ARG A 50 4.97 -15.08 -17.21
N ASP A 51 6.01 -15.87 -17.47
CA ASP A 51 5.86 -17.18 -18.11
C ASP A 51 5.50 -18.30 -17.11
N ARG A 52 6.04 -18.24 -15.88
CA ARG A 52 5.88 -19.30 -14.87
C ARG A 52 4.58 -19.23 -14.09
N ALA A 53 4.06 -18.03 -13.87
CA ALA A 53 2.85 -17.78 -13.06
C ALA A 53 2.12 -16.54 -13.61
N PRO A 54 1.61 -16.59 -14.85
CA PRO A 54 0.89 -15.47 -15.46
C PRO A 54 -0.30 -15.00 -14.62
N GLU A 55 -0.97 -15.90 -13.91
CA GLU A 55 -2.08 -15.59 -13.01
C GLU A 55 -1.66 -14.75 -11.79
N VAL A 56 -0.45 -14.99 -11.25
CA VAL A 56 0.11 -14.17 -10.16
C VAL A 56 0.48 -12.78 -10.68
N VAL A 57 1.05 -12.70 -11.88
CA VAL A 57 1.33 -11.41 -12.50
C VAL A 57 0.05 -10.63 -12.77
N ALA A 58 -1.00 -11.28 -13.25
CA ALA A 58 -2.30 -10.62 -13.46
C ALA A 58 -2.90 -10.08 -12.15
N PHE A 59 -2.78 -10.83 -11.05
CA PHE A 59 -3.14 -10.32 -9.72
C PHE A 59 -2.31 -9.08 -9.34
N LEU A 60 -0.98 -9.15 -9.49
CA LEU A 60 -0.09 -8.04 -9.15
C LEU A 60 -0.32 -6.80 -10.03
N GLU A 61 -0.74 -6.98 -11.28
CA GLU A 61 -1.11 -5.89 -12.19
C GLU A 61 -2.44 -5.23 -11.80
N ASN A 62 -3.33 -5.92 -11.08
CA ASN A 62 -4.58 -5.36 -10.55
C ASN A 62 -4.46 -4.87 -9.09
N TYR A 63 -3.41 -5.27 -8.37
CA TYR A 63 -3.20 -4.85 -6.99
C TYR A 63 -2.96 -3.35 -6.94
N GLU A 64 -3.79 -2.65 -6.18
CA GLU A 64 -3.64 -1.21 -5.94
C GLU A 64 -4.06 -0.87 -4.51
N THR A 65 -3.23 -0.12 -3.81
CA THR A 65 -3.50 0.42 -2.48
C THR A 65 -3.13 1.89 -2.42
N THR A 66 -3.45 2.55 -1.30
CA THR A 66 -3.19 3.97 -1.09
C THR A 66 -2.43 4.18 0.20
N ASP A 67 -1.84 5.38 0.36
CA ASP A 67 -1.19 5.78 1.61
C ASP A 67 -2.17 5.70 2.79
N ALA A 68 -3.42 6.12 2.58
CA ALA A 68 -4.46 6.05 3.60
C ALA A 68 -4.76 4.60 4.05
N LEU A 69 -4.85 3.66 3.10
CA LEU A 69 -5.06 2.23 3.41
C LEU A 69 -3.86 1.62 4.14
N THR A 70 -2.65 1.97 3.71
CA THR A 70 -1.41 1.51 4.34
C THR A 70 -1.27 2.07 5.76
N LEU A 71 -1.59 3.35 5.96
CA LEU A 71 -1.61 3.98 7.28
C LEU A 71 -2.67 3.35 8.19
N ALA A 72 -3.85 2.99 7.67
CA ALA A 72 -4.88 2.30 8.44
C ALA A 72 -4.39 0.93 8.94
N ALA A 73 -3.71 0.15 8.08
CA ALA A 73 -3.11 -1.13 8.48
C ALA A 73 -1.99 -0.94 9.52
N LEU A 74 -1.10 0.03 9.32
CA LEU A 74 -0.03 0.35 10.28
C LEU A 74 -0.58 0.83 11.63
N LYS A 75 -1.67 1.61 11.62
CA LYS A 75 -2.38 2.02 12.81
C LYS A 75 -3.00 0.82 13.53
N TYR A 76 -3.66 -0.07 12.79
CA TYR A 76 -4.23 -1.30 13.35
C TYR A 76 -3.17 -2.16 14.02
N MET A 77 -2.00 -2.33 13.38
CA MET A 77 -0.85 -3.02 13.98
C MET A 77 -0.44 -2.41 15.31
N GLY A 78 -0.31 -1.08 15.34
CA GLY A 78 0.09 -0.34 16.54
C GLY A 78 -0.91 -0.38 17.69
N ASP A 79 -2.20 -0.21 17.37
CA ASP A 79 -3.27 -0.16 18.38
C ASP A 79 -3.56 -1.53 19.00
N ASN A 80 -3.31 -2.62 18.25
CA ASN A 80 -3.66 -3.99 18.65
C ASN A 80 -2.45 -4.88 18.98
N ASP A 81 -1.22 -4.35 18.91
CA ASP A 81 0.03 -5.11 19.09
C ASP A 81 0.09 -6.36 18.19
N THR A 82 -0.29 -6.19 16.91
CA THR A 82 -0.38 -7.29 15.94
C THR A 82 0.81 -7.34 14.99
N THR A 83 1.08 -8.54 14.50
CA THR A 83 2.00 -8.81 13.40
C THR A 83 1.46 -8.27 12.06
N ALA A 84 2.33 -8.19 11.05
CA ALA A 84 1.91 -7.80 9.72
C ALA A 84 0.92 -8.81 9.10
N GLU A 85 1.09 -10.10 9.42
CA GLU A 85 0.22 -11.18 8.97
C GLU A 85 -1.20 -11.05 9.56
N GLU A 86 -1.30 -10.80 10.87
CA GLU A 86 -2.59 -10.57 11.54
C GLU A 86 -3.29 -9.31 11.00
N ALA A 87 -2.53 -8.23 10.78
CA ALA A 87 -3.07 -7.01 10.16
C ALA A 87 -3.48 -7.23 8.69
N ALA A 88 -2.78 -8.09 7.95
CA ALA A 88 -3.18 -8.46 6.59
C ALA A 88 -4.49 -9.25 6.58
N ILE A 89 -4.71 -10.17 7.54
CA ILE A 89 -5.99 -10.86 7.71
C ILE A 89 -7.10 -9.85 8.01
N TRP A 90 -6.88 -8.94 8.97
CA TRP A 90 -7.83 -7.86 9.25
C TRP A 90 -8.13 -7.00 8.01
N PHE A 91 -7.09 -6.63 7.25
CA PHE A 91 -7.25 -5.84 6.02
C PHE A 91 -8.13 -6.56 5.00
N LEU A 92 -7.93 -7.87 4.81
CA LEU A 92 -8.75 -8.66 3.90
C LEU A 92 -10.21 -8.78 4.41
N GLN A 93 -10.43 -8.83 5.72
CA GLN A 93 -11.79 -8.85 6.28
C GLN A 93 -12.49 -7.49 6.13
N GLU A 94 -11.79 -6.38 6.40
CA GLU A 94 -12.36 -5.03 6.39
C GLU A 94 -12.56 -4.49 4.97
N TYR A 95 -11.60 -4.75 4.08
CA TYR A 95 -11.58 -4.17 2.73
C TYR A 95 -11.97 -5.19 1.64
N GLU A 96 -12.93 -6.07 1.94
CA GLU A 96 -13.40 -7.11 1.01
C GLU A 96 -13.78 -6.56 -0.37
N THR A 97 -14.53 -5.46 -0.38
CA THR A 97 -15.00 -4.86 -1.65
C THR A 97 -13.85 -4.36 -2.52
N LEU A 98 -12.71 -4.01 -1.92
CA LEU A 98 -11.53 -3.54 -2.64
C LEU A 98 -10.75 -4.71 -3.20
N TRP A 99 -10.30 -5.63 -2.35
CA TRP A 99 -9.35 -6.66 -2.80
C TRP A 99 -9.99 -7.69 -3.74
N THR A 100 -11.31 -7.87 -3.66
CA THR A 100 -12.03 -8.76 -4.59
C THR A 100 -12.00 -8.27 -6.03
N GLN A 101 -11.62 -7.01 -6.28
CA GLN A 101 -11.40 -6.48 -7.63
C GLN A 101 -10.03 -6.89 -8.20
N TRP A 102 -9.08 -7.31 -7.34
CA TRP A 102 -7.73 -7.67 -7.75
C TRP A 102 -7.64 -9.08 -8.34
N VAL A 103 -8.65 -9.92 -8.07
CA VAL A 103 -8.66 -11.34 -8.42
C VAL A 103 -9.98 -11.75 -9.08
N PRO A 104 -10.00 -12.84 -9.87
CA PRO A 104 -11.24 -13.42 -10.37
C PRO A 104 -12.19 -13.85 -9.26
N SER A 105 -13.49 -13.90 -9.55
CA SER A 105 -14.53 -14.20 -8.56
C SER A 105 -14.35 -15.57 -7.88
N ASP A 106 -13.91 -16.60 -8.61
CA ASP A 106 -13.69 -17.93 -8.06
C ASP A 106 -12.50 -17.98 -7.08
N ILE A 107 -11.53 -17.07 -7.23
CA ILE A 107 -10.42 -16.90 -6.30
C ILE A 107 -10.86 -16.09 -5.09
N ALA A 108 -11.65 -15.04 -5.31
CA ALA A 108 -12.26 -14.27 -4.24
C ALA A 108 -13.07 -15.15 -3.28
N ASP A 109 -13.91 -16.05 -3.82
CA ASP A 109 -14.71 -16.96 -3.00
C ASP A 109 -13.82 -17.88 -2.14
N LYS A 110 -12.74 -18.44 -2.72
CA LYS A 110 -11.78 -19.27 -1.96
C LYS A 110 -11.09 -18.51 -0.83
N VAL A 111 -10.74 -17.24 -1.05
CA VAL A 111 -10.12 -16.41 -0.01
C VAL A 111 -11.12 -16.12 1.10
N LYS A 112 -12.39 -15.78 0.77
CA LYS A 112 -13.45 -15.56 1.77
C LYS A 112 -13.75 -16.80 2.60
N ASP A 113 -13.78 -17.97 1.96
CA ASP A 113 -13.95 -19.25 2.65
C ASP A 113 -12.80 -19.51 3.63
N ALA A 114 -11.56 -19.26 3.21
CA ALA A 114 -10.39 -19.41 4.07
C ALA A 114 -10.40 -18.43 5.26
N LEU A 115 -10.80 -17.17 5.03
CA LEU A 115 -10.90 -16.15 6.07
C LEU A 115 -11.98 -16.45 7.11
N SER A 116 -13.08 -17.10 6.70
CA SER A 116 -14.18 -17.49 7.61
C SER A 116 -13.80 -18.63 8.57
N GLY A 117 -12.69 -19.33 8.29
CA GLY A 117 -12.16 -20.41 9.12
C GLY A 117 -11.12 -19.99 10.16
N LEU A 118 -10.78 -18.69 10.22
CA LEU A 118 -9.84 -18.10 11.18
C LEU A 118 -10.59 -17.52 12.39
#